data_AF-A0A5B7YGM7-F1
#
_entry.id   AF-A0A5B7YGM7-F1
#
_cell.length_a   1.000
_cell.length_b   1.000
_cell.length_c   1.000
_cell.angle_alpha   90.00
_cell.angle_beta   90.00
_cell.angle_gamma   90.00
#
_symmetry.space_group_name_H-M   'P 1'
#
loop_
_entity.id
_entity.type
_entity.pdbx_description
1 polymer ?
#
loop_
_entity_poly.entity_id
_entity_poly.type
_entity_poly.pdbx_seq_one_letter_code
_entity_poly.pdbx_strand_id
1 'polypeptide(L)'
;MKLIGKIIGAAVLTLVALYYGTFLIMPSVTVSNDSGATIQSVYVTLPDSTLNFGSIERQQKNTIHYALHQNNGDYQYRVVDSDGAIRTGRCGSVMNNEIHKRVQIQVNKHDVICSD
;
A
#
# COMPACT_ATOMS: atom_id res chain seq x y z
N MET A 1 -8.87 -30.86 31.80
CA MET A 1 -9.71 -30.38 30.68
C MET A 1 -9.96 -28.87 30.74
N LYS A 2 -10.51 -28.30 31.82
CA LYS A 2 -10.76 -26.84 31.93
C LYS A 2 -9.50 -25.95 31.80
N LEU A 3 -8.37 -26.37 32.37
CA LEU A 3 -7.12 -25.60 32.31
C LEU A 3 -6.51 -25.58 30.89
N ILE A 4 -6.48 -26.74 30.23
CA ILE A 4 -5.97 -26.91 28.86
C ILE A 4 -6.79 -26.05 27.89
N GLY A 5 -8.12 -26.06 28.02
CA GLY A 5 -9.00 -25.20 27.21
C GLY A 5 -8.72 -23.70 27.39
N LYS A 6 -8.43 -23.25 28.61
CA LYS A 6 -8.02 -21.85 28.87
C LYS A 6 -6.68 -21.50 28.24
N ILE A 7 -5.70 -22.41 28.28
CA ILE A 7 -4.38 -22.21 27.67
C ILE A 7 -4.52 -22.11 26.15
N ILE A 8 -5.26 -23.04 25.53
CA ILE A 8 -5.51 -23.01 24.08
C ILE A 8 -6.25 -21.73 23.70
N GLY A 9 -7.32 -21.38 24.43
CA GLY A 9 -8.07 -20.14 24.18
C GLY A 9 -7.19 -18.89 24.29
N ALA A 10 -6.35 -18.81 25.32
CA ALA A 10 -5.41 -17.70 25.49
C ALA A 10 -4.37 -17.65 24.35
N ALA A 11 -3.82 -18.80 23.94
CA ALA A 11 -2.86 -18.86 22.84
C ALA A 11 -3.48 -18.38 21.51
N VAL A 12 -4.69 -18.84 21.19
CA VAL A 12 -5.42 -18.40 19.99
C VAL A 12 -5.71 -16.89 20.06
N LEU A 13 -6.17 -16.38 21.20
CA LEU A 13 -6.44 -14.95 21.38
C LEU A 13 -5.17 -14.10 21.18
N THR A 14 -4.04 -14.55 21.72
CA THR A 14 -2.74 -13.89 21.53
C THR A 14 -2.31 -13.89 20.06
N LEU A 15 -2.46 -15.01 19.35
CA LEU A 15 -2.13 -15.08 17.92
C LEU A 15 -3.01 -14.14 17.09
N VAL A 16 -4.30 -14.07 17.39
CA VAL A 16 -5.23 -13.13 16.74
C VAL A 16 -4.81 -11.69 17.01
N ALA A 17 -4.50 -11.34 18.26
CA ALA A 17 -4.04 -10.01 18.64
C ALA A 17 -2.73 -9.63 17.93
N LEU A 18 -1.77 -10.54 17.84
CA LEU A 18 -0.51 -10.32 17.12
C LEU A 18 -0.76 -10.12 15.63
N TYR A 19 -1.61 -10.94 15.01
CA TYR A 19 -1.95 -10.83 13.59
C TYR A 19 -2.53 -9.46 13.26
N TYR A 20 -3.57 -9.02 13.99
CA TYR A 20 -4.17 -7.70 13.77
C TYR A 20 -3.24 -6.55 14.16
N GLY A 21 -2.39 -6.75 15.18
CA GLY A 21 -1.36 -5.80 15.57
C GLY A 21 -0.38 -5.47 14.45
N THR A 22 -0.11 -6.42 13.53
CA THR A 22 0.79 -6.15 12.40
C THR A 22 0.27 -5.05 11.46
N PHE A 23 -1.05 -4.96 11.23
CA PHE A 23 -1.63 -3.92 10.37
C PHE A 23 -1.51 -2.50 10.95
N LEU A 24 -1.36 -2.39 12.27
CA LEU A 24 -1.10 -1.12 12.95
C LEU A 24 0.35 -0.66 12.76
N ILE A 25 1.27 -1.56 12.40
CA ILE A 25 2.70 -1.25 12.29
C ILE A 25 3.12 -1.19 10.82
N MET A 26 2.52 -2.02 9.95
CA MET A 26 2.89 -2.09 8.55
C MET A 26 2.59 -0.77 7.82
N PRO A 27 3.57 -0.22 7.08
CA PRO A 27 3.35 0.92 6.22
C PRO A 27 2.43 0.57 5.05
N SER A 28 1.86 1.58 4.41
CA SER A 28 0.94 1.39 3.29
C SER A 28 1.04 2.49 2.26
N VAL A 29 0.78 2.13 1.00
CA VAL A 29 0.55 3.08 -0.08
C VAL A 29 -0.93 3.04 -0.46
N THR A 30 -1.55 4.22 -0.53
CA THR A 30 -2.92 4.40 -1.02
C THR A 30 -2.86 5.11 -2.36
N VAL A 31 -3.50 4.56 -3.38
CA VAL A 31 -3.66 5.22 -4.68
C VAL A 31 -5.10 5.71 -4.81
N SER A 32 -5.31 6.99 -5.11
CA SER A 32 -6.63 7.55 -5.43
C SER A 32 -6.72 7.97 -6.90
N ASN A 33 -7.85 7.68 -7.53
CA ASN A 33 -8.11 8.03 -8.92
C ASN A 33 -9.02 9.26 -9.06
N ASP A 34 -8.38 10.40 -9.28
CA ASP A 34 -9.02 11.70 -9.53
C ASP A 34 -8.81 12.17 -10.98
N SER A 35 -8.46 11.24 -11.89
CA SER A 35 -8.20 11.54 -13.30
C SER A 35 -9.46 11.85 -14.12
N GLY A 36 -10.63 11.51 -13.60
CA GLY A 36 -11.91 11.62 -14.31
C GLY A 36 -12.25 10.42 -15.21
N ALA A 37 -11.37 9.42 -15.31
CA ALA A 37 -11.60 8.16 -16.04
C ALA A 37 -11.15 6.95 -15.21
N THR A 38 -11.49 5.74 -15.65
CA THR A 38 -10.93 4.52 -15.04
C THR A 38 -9.45 4.40 -15.41
N ILE A 39 -8.61 4.10 -14.42
CA ILE A 39 -7.21 3.73 -14.62
C ILE A 39 -7.15 2.21 -14.81
N GLN A 40 -6.47 1.76 -15.85
CA GLN A 40 -6.36 0.34 -16.17
C GLN A 40 -5.48 -0.41 -15.17
N SER A 41 -4.32 0.17 -14.82
CA SER A 41 -3.43 -0.39 -13.80
C SER A 41 -2.55 0.67 -13.15
N VAL A 42 -2.22 0.48 -11.88
CA VAL A 42 -1.18 1.26 -11.19
C VAL A 42 -0.19 0.31 -10.53
N TYR A 43 1.09 0.55 -10.82
CA TYR A 43 2.21 -0.11 -10.17
C TYR A 43 2.98 0.92 -9.35
N VAL A 44 3.33 0.55 -8.11
CA VAL A 44 4.23 1.32 -7.26
C VAL A 44 5.39 0.42 -6.88
N THR A 45 6.56 0.69 -7.45
CA THR A 45 7.79 -0.04 -7.18
C THR A 45 8.53 0.63 -6.03
N LEU A 46 8.76 -0.15 -4.98
CA LEU A 46 9.67 0.15 -3.89
C LEU A 46 11.03 -0.52 -4.16
N PRO A 47 12.08 -0.22 -3.38
CA PRO A 47 13.40 -0.81 -3.59
C PRO A 47 13.40 -2.34 -3.62
N ASP A 48 12.63 -3.00 -2.75
CA ASP A 48 12.66 -4.47 -2.63
C ASP A 48 11.33 -5.14 -3.04
N SER A 49 10.33 -4.38 -3.48
CA SER A 49 9.01 -4.92 -3.81
C SER A 49 8.23 -4.08 -4.82
N THR A 50 7.17 -4.63 -5.39
CA THR A 50 6.26 -3.90 -6.29
C THR A 50 4.83 -4.13 -5.87
N LEU A 51 4.09 -3.04 -5.66
CA LEU A 51 2.67 -3.05 -5.33
C LEU A 51 1.87 -2.88 -6.61
N ASN A 52 0.97 -3.82 -6.89
CA ASN A 52 0.07 -3.76 -8.04
C ASN A 52 -1.36 -3.50 -7.54
N PHE A 53 -1.90 -2.34 -7.88
CA PHE A 53 -3.24 -1.92 -7.46
C PHE A 53 -4.34 -2.38 -8.43
N GLY A 54 -3.97 -2.95 -9.59
CA GLY A 54 -4.92 -3.29 -10.64
C GLY A 54 -5.67 -2.06 -11.16
N SER A 55 -6.85 -2.30 -11.74
CA SER A 55 -7.71 -1.22 -12.22
C SER A 55 -8.32 -0.46 -11.05
N ILE A 56 -8.32 0.87 -11.14
CA ILE A 56 -8.95 1.75 -10.16
C ILE A 56 -10.02 2.56 -10.88
N GLU A 57 -11.28 2.34 -10.51
CA GLU A 57 -12.39 3.10 -11.09
C GLU A 57 -12.32 4.59 -10.70
N ARG A 58 -13.06 5.41 -11.45
CA ARG A 58 -13.14 6.85 -11.20
C ARG A 58 -13.59 7.11 -9.75
N GLN A 59 -12.88 8.01 -9.05
CA GLN A 59 -13.13 8.38 -7.65
C GLN A 59 -12.96 7.24 -6.64
N GLN A 60 -12.38 6.11 -7.05
CA GLN A 60 -12.03 5.03 -6.11
C GLN A 60 -10.60 5.21 -5.60
N LYS A 61 -10.34 4.60 -4.46
CA LYS A 61 -9.03 4.47 -3.86
C LYS A 61 -8.77 3.04 -3.43
N ASN A 62 -7.52 2.63 -3.49
CA ASN A 62 -7.10 1.31 -3.03
C ASN A 62 -5.82 1.44 -2.20
N THR A 63 -5.67 0.61 -1.17
CA THR A 63 -4.58 0.66 -0.21
C THR A 63 -3.92 -0.70 -0.12
N ILE A 64 -2.60 -0.73 -0.27
CA ILE A 64 -1.79 -1.94 -0.10
C ILE A 64 -0.77 -1.70 1.00
N HIS A 65 -0.74 -2.61 1.97
CA HIS A 65 0.29 -2.65 3.01
C HIS A 65 1.53 -3.40 2.50
N TYR A 66 2.70 -2.96 2.92
CA TYR A 66 3.97 -3.58 2.54
C TYR A 66 4.85 -3.86 3.76
N ALA A 67 5.89 -4.67 3.57
CA ALA A 67 6.78 -5.08 4.65
C ALA A 67 7.64 -3.91 5.17
N LEU A 68 7.94 -3.92 6.47
CA LEU A 68 8.83 -2.93 7.09
C LEU A 68 10.26 -2.97 6.54
N HIS A 69 10.70 -4.17 6.15
CA HIS A 69 12.01 -4.36 5.56
C HIS A 69 11.98 -3.86 4.11
N GLN A 70 12.58 -2.70 3.90
CA GLN A 70 12.87 -2.09 2.61
C GLN A 70 14.26 -1.46 2.68
N ASN A 71 15.01 -1.57 1.60
CA ASN A 71 16.17 -0.73 1.36
C ASN A 71 15.75 0.73 1.20
N ASN A 72 16.69 1.65 1.45
CA ASN A 72 16.42 3.07 1.25
C ASN A 72 16.33 3.38 -0.25
N GLY A 73 15.38 4.24 -0.64
CA GLY A 73 15.18 4.64 -2.02
C GLY A 73 13.97 5.56 -2.19
N ASP A 74 13.29 5.47 -3.33
CA ASP A 74 12.12 6.27 -3.67
C ASP A 74 10.95 5.36 -4.08
N TYR A 75 9.71 5.85 -3.95
CA TYR A 75 8.59 5.18 -4.62
C TYR A 75 8.61 5.55 -6.10
N GLN A 76 8.57 4.54 -6.98
CA GLN A 76 8.47 4.74 -8.42
C GLN A 76 7.07 4.32 -8.88
N TYR A 77 6.31 5.22 -9.47
CA TYR A 77 4.98 4.91 -9.96
C TYR A 77 4.96 4.69 -11.47
N ARG A 78 4.07 3.80 -11.90
CA ARG A 78 3.68 3.59 -13.30
C ARG A 78 2.17 3.45 -13.36
N VAL A 79 1.52 4.44 -13.95
CA VAL A 79 0.07 4.49 -14.19
C VAL A 79 -0.17 4.17 -15.64
N VAL A 80 -1.08 3.24 -15.91
CA VAL A 80 -1.59 2.93 -17.25
C VAL A 80 -3.05 3.37 -17.32
N ASP A 81 -3.31 4.40 -18.10
CA ASP A 81 -4.65 4.95 -18.31
C ASP A 81 -5.48 4.04 -19.23
N SER A 82 -6.79 4.27 -19.29
CA SER A 82 -7.72 3.45 -20.08
C SER A 82 -7.53 3.56 -21.59
N ASP A 83 -6.91 4.64 -22.06
CA ASP A 83 -6.51 4.83 -23.46
C ASP A 83 -5.12 4.23 -23.78
N GLY A 84 -4.48 3.61 -22.78
CA GLY A 84 -3.14 3.03 -22.90
C GLY A 84 -2.01 4.04 -22.69
N ALA A 85 -2.30 5.31 -22.38
CA ALA A 85 -1.28 6.27 -22.01
C ALA A 85 -0.56 5.82 -20.72
N ILE A 86 0.76 6.00 -20.70
CA ILE A 86 1.60 5.57 -19.58
C ILE A 86 2.22 6.81 -18.94
N ARG A 87 2.02 6.96 -17.63
CA ARG A 87 2.63 8.02 -16.83
C ARG A 87 3.53 7.39 -15.78
N THR A 88 4.80 7.80 -15.78
CA THR A 88 5.82 7.27 -14.86
C THR A 88 6.53 8.39 -14.16
N GLY A 89 6.94 8.14 -12.92
CA GLY A 89 7.75 9.08 -12.17
C GLY A 89 8.18 8.51 -10.84
N ARG A 90 8.78 9.38 -10.03
CA ARG A 90 9.21 9.06 -8.67
C ARG A 90 8.57 10.06 -7.72
N CYS A 91 8.23 9.61 -6.52
CA CYS A 91 7.72 10.48 -5.50
C CYS A 91 7.97 9.91 -4.11
N GLY A 92 8.18 10.79 -3.12
CA GLY A 92 8.48 10.39 -1.75
C GLY A 92 9.78 9.59 -1.62
N SER A 93 10.16 9.31 -0.38
CA SER A 93 11.30 8.45 -0.06
C SER A 93 10.82 7.20 0.68
N VAL A 94 11.48 6.09 0.45
CA VAL A 94 11.33 4.85 1.23
C VAL A 94 12.53 4.77 2.15
N MET A 95 12.30 4.64 3.46
CA MET A 95 13.34 4.37 4.43
C MET A 95 13.12 3.02 5.11
N ASN A 96 14.22 2.38 5.49
CA ASN A 96 14.16 1.09 6.19
C ASN A 96 13.44 1.23 7.54
N ASN A 97 12.55 0.27 7.84
CA ASN A 97 11.80 0.18 9.10
C ASN A 97 10.90 1.39 9.43
N GLU A 98 10.30 2.02 8.40
CA GLU A 98 9.28 3.05 8.61
C GLU A 98 7.98 2.44 9.17
N ILE A 99 7.77 2.62 10.47
CA ILE A 99 6.57 2.15 11.17
C ILE A 99 5.39 3.05 10.84
N HIS A 100 4.27 2.44 10.45
CA HIS A 100 2.99 3.10 10.22
C HIS A 100 3.00 4.23 9.18
N LYS A 101 4.00 4.29 8.29
CA LYS A 101 4.02 5.30 7.23
C LYS A 101 2.83 5.13 6.26
N ARG A 102 2.16 6.23 5.90
CA ARG A 102 0.95 6.24 5.08
C ARG A 102 1.13 7.16 3.88
N VAL A 103 1.65 6.61 2.79
CA VAL A 103 1.81 7.37 1.55
C VAL A 103 0.50 7.37 0.76
N GLN A 104 0.11 8.54 0.27
CA GLN A 104 -1.00 8.70 -0.66
C GLN A 104 -0.47 9.19 -2.00
N ILE A 105 -0.79 8.45 -3.06
CA ILE A 105 -0.51 8.78 -4.45
C ILE A 105 -1.84 9.14 -5.12
N GLN A 106 -2.02 10.42 -5.41
CA GLN A 106 -3.20 10.94 -6.09
C GLN A 106 -2.91 11.06 -7.58
N VAL A 107 -3.67 10.31 -8.39
CA VAL A 107 -3.59 10.34 -9.84
C VAL A 107 -4.65 11.30 -10.37
N ASN A 108 -4.22 12.49 -10.81
CA ASN A 108 -5.06 13.47 -11.48
C ASN A 108 -5.04 13.28 -13.00
N LYS A 109 -5.74 14.14 -13.74
CA LYS A 109 -5.84 14.04 -15.20
C LYS A 109 -4.49 14.20 -15.91
N HIS A 110 -3.64 15.10 -15.42
CA HIS A 110 -2.34 15.42 -16.06
C HIS A 110 -1.15 15.09 -15.17
N ASP A 111 -1.36 15.05 -13.86
CA ASP A 111 -0.28 14.96 -12.87
C ASP A 111 -0.52 13.81 -11.89
N VAL A 112 0.57 13.41 -11.23
CA VAL A 112 0.54 12.49 -10.09
C VAL A 112 1.19 13.20 -8.91
N ILE A 113 0.43 13.33 -7.82
CA ILE A 113 0.86 14.03 -6.60
C ILE A 113 1.04 12.99 -5.50
N CYS A 114 2.10 13.12 -4.71
CA CYS A 114 2.31 12.25 -3.56
C CYS A 114 2.40 13.06 -2.27
N SER A 115 1.82 12.52 -1.22
CA SER A 115 1.87 13.05 0.14
C SER A 115 2.13 11.91 1.11
N ASP A 116 3.05 12.13 2.04
CA ASP A 116 3.44 11.20 3.10
C ASP A 116 2.85 11.62 4.45
#